data_AF-A0A7S2DWC8-F1
#
_entry.id   AF-A0A7S2DWC8-F1
#
_cell.length_a   1.000
_cell.length_b   1.000
_cell.length_c   1.000
_cell.angle_alpha   90.00
_cell.angle_beta   90.00
_cell.angle_gamma   90.00
#
_symmetry.space_group_name_H-M   'P 1'
#
loop_
_entity.id
_entity.type
_entity.pdbx_description
1 polymer ?
#
loop_
_entity_poly.entity_id
_entity_poly.type
_entity_poly.pdbx_seq_one_letter_code
_entity_poly.pdbx_strand_id
1 'polypeptide(L)'
;VELNDFPLHAAHLTTPPALLETPELDRELPLSSHAAGAVDTTGLIAALRHIGYRGAVAAEPFSRRVQRLSAEDAVRDVAKSLKRVISSSAHVTLGPELI
;
A
#
# COMPACT_ATOMS: atom_id res chain seq x y z
N VAL A 1 -21.49 9.62 13.97
CA VAL A 1 -21.36 9.41 12.52
C VAL A 1 -20.99 7.95 12.35
N GLU A 2 -21.97 7.11 12.03
CA GLU A 2 -21.70 5.70 11.69
C GLU A 2 -20.90 5.66 10.39
N LEU A 3 -19.79 4.93 10.38
CA LEU A 3 -18.91 4.77 9.20
C LEU A 3 -19.51 3.83 8.14
N ASN A 4 -20.82 3.52 8.22
CA ASN A 4 -21.51 2.55 7.37
C ASN A 4 -21.94 3.12 6.00
N ASP A 5 -21.85 4.43 5.78
CA ASP A 5 -22.34 5.08 4.55
C ASP A 5 -21.25 5.42 3.52
N PHE A 6 -20.01 4.94 3.71
CA PHE A 6 -18.95 5.09 2.71
C PHE A 6 -18.66 3.73 2.06
N PRO A 7 -19.31 3.38 0.94
CA PRO A 7 -18.85 2.27 0.12
C PRO A 7 -17.44 2.61 -0.39
N LEU A 8 -16.43 2.03 0.26
CA LEU A 8 -15.08 2.05 -0.28
C LEU A 8 -15.14 1.23 -1.57
N HIS A 9 -14.89 1.88 -2.71
CA HIS A 9 -14.93 1.24 -4.03
C HIS A 9 -13.54 0.79 -4.51
N ALA A 10 -12.50 1.53 -4.11
CA ALA A 10 -11.10 1.26 -4.42
C ALA A 10 -10.21 1.79 -3.30
N ALA A 11 -9.12 1.08 -2.99
CA ALA A 11 -8.07 1.53 -2.08
C ALA A 11 -6.78 1.73 -2.87
N HIS A 12 -6.18 2.92 -2.76
CA HIS A 12 -4.94 3.28 -3.44
C HIS A 12 -3.77 3.24 -2.45
N LEU A 13 -2.78 2.39 -2.72
CA LEU A 13 -1.61 2.20 -1.85
C LEU A 13 -0.39 2.91 -2.41
N THR A 14 0.23 3.73 -1.56
CA THR A 14 1.51 4.39 -1.83
C THR A 14 2.32 4.43 -0.53
N THR A 15 3.64 4.58 -0.61
CA THR A 15 4.41 4.83 0.60
C THR A 15 5.48 5.90 0.37
N PRO A 16 5.44 7.03 1.10
CA PRO A 16 6.53 7.99 1.06
C PRO A 16 7.79 7.40 1.72
N PRO A 17 8.98 7.82 1.30
CA PRO A 17 10.23 7.43 1.94
C PRO A 17 10.30 7.95 3.39
N ALA A 18 11.06 7.25 4.25
CA ALA A 18 11.16 7.55 5.68
C ALA A 18 11.87 8.89 6.01
N LEU A 19 12.55 9.52 5.05
CA LEU A 19 13.28 10.78 5.24
C LEU A 19 12.52 11.94 4.56
N LEU A 20 12.22 12.98 5.34
CA LEU A 20 11.43 14.17 4.98
C LEU A 20 12.05 15.05 3.86
N GLU A 21 13.27 14.76 3.40
CA GLU A 21 14.00 15.58 2.41
C GLU A 21 13.77 15.18 0.95
N THR A 22 12.84 14.27 0.69
CA THR A 22 12.50 13.88 -0.69
C THR A 22 11.44 14.81 -1.27
N PRO A 23 11.53 15.15 -2.58
CA PRO A 23 10.51 15.97 -3.21
C PRO A 23 9.14 15.31 -3.04
N GLU A 24 8.13 16.14 -2.77
CA GLU A 24 6.76 15.83 -2.31
C GLU A 24 6.01 14.71 -3.08
N LEU A 25 6.52 14.32 -4.25
CA LEU A 25 5.91 13.38 -5.18
C LEU A 25 6.73 12.12 -5.47
N ASP A 26 7.88 11.86 -4.86
CA ASP A 26 8.65 10.61 -5.11
C ASP A 26 8.22 9.50 -4.13
N ARG A 27 7.07 8.88 -4.40
CA ARG A 27 6.48 7.83 -3.55
C ARG A 27 6.82 6.45 -4.07
N GLU A 28 7.50 5.66 -3.24
CA GLU A 28 7.91 4.31 -3.58
C GLU A 28 6.80 3.28 -3.40
N LEU A 29 7.07 2.08 -3.92
CA LEU A 29 6.22 0.93 -3.71
C LEU A 29 6.24 0.46 -2.24
N PRO A 30 5.09 0.04 -1.68
CA PRO A 30 5.07 -0.52 -0.33
C PRO A 30 5.94 -1.78 -0.24
N LEU A 31 6.62 -1.94 0.90
CA LEU A 31 7.57 -3.04 1.13
C LEU A 31 8.63 -3.16 0.01
N SER A 32 8.94 -2.08 -0.72
CA SER A 32 10.02 -2.06 -1.72
C SER A 32 11.33 -2.51 -1.07
N SER A 33 12.08 -3.38 -1.75
CA SER A 33 13.44 -3.74 -1.30
C SER A 33 14.44 -2.59 -1.42
N HIS A 34 14.03 -1.48 -2.03
CA HIS A 34 14.87 -0.33 -2.34
C HIS A 34 14.61 0.87 -1.43
N ALA A 35 13.54 0.84 -0.63
CA ALA A 35 13.17 1.94 0.26
C ALA A 35 12.37 1.43 1.48
N ALA A 36 12.75 1.90 2.67
CA ALA A 36 11.90 1.78 3.85
C ALA A 36 10.79 2.84 3.75
N GLY A 37 9.56 2.35 3.65
CA GLY A 37 8.38 3.21 3.55
C GLY A 37 7.87 3.66 4.91
N ALA A 38 7.37 4.88 5.02
CA ALA A 38 6.86 5.45 6.29
C ALA A 38 5.44 5.01 6.68
N VAL A 39 4.68 4.39 5.76
CA VAL A 39 3.29 3.96 5.99
C VAL A 39 3.24 2.45 6.23
N ASP A 40 2.63 2.04 7.34
CA ASP A 40 2.28 0.63 7.59
C ASP A 40 1.14 0.18 6.67
N THR A 41 1.53 -0.13 5.44
CA THR A 41 0.60 -0.55 4.40
C THR A 41 0.03 -1.94 4.69
N THR A 42 0.78 -2.77 5.42
CA THR A 42 0.37 -4.12 5.81
C THR A 42 -0.74 -4.07 6.85
N GLY A 43 -0.58 -3.24 7.89
CA GLY A 43 -1.59 -2.97 8.90
C GLY A 43 -2.86 -2.35 8.31
N LEU A 44 -2.71 -1.39 7.38
CA LEU A 44 -3.85 -0.80 6.68
C LEU A 44 -4.66 -1.85 5.90
N ILE A 45 -4.02 -2.74 5.14
CA ILE A 45 -4.74 -3.80 4.41
C ILE A 45 -5.39 -4.80 5.36
N ALA A 46 -4.74 -5.12 6.48
CA ALA A 46 -5.34 -5.97 7.51
C ALA A 46 -6.61 -5.33 8.09
N ALA A 47 -6.58 -4.04 8.40
CA ALA A 47 -7.74 -3.29 8.89
C ALA A 47 -8.88 -3.24 7.86
N LEU A 48 -8.58 -2.97 6.58
CA LEU A 48 -9.58 -3.00 5.50
C LEU A 48 -10.26 -4.36 5.38
N ARG A 49 -9.49 -5.45 5.45
CA ARG A 49 -10.04 -6.81 5.42
C ARG A 49 -10.91 -7.09 6.64
N HIS A 50 -10.51 -6.62 7.82
CA HIS A 50 -11.26 -6.79 9.07
C HIS A 50 -12.65 -6.14 8.99
N ILE A 51 -12.75 -4.92 8.44
CA ILE A 51 -14.04 -4.24 8.23
C ILE A 51 -14.86 -4.81 7.05
N GLY A 52 -14.41 -5.91 6.44
CA GLY A 52 -15.15 -6.62 5.39
C GLY A 52 -14.91 -6.09 3.97
N TYR A 53 -13.93 -5.23 3.74
CA TYR A 53 -13.59 -4.76 2.39
C TYR A 53 -13.10 -5.92 1.50
N ARG A 54 -13.71 -6.06 0.32
CA ARG A 54 -13.34 -7.06 -0.71
C ARG A 54 -13.08 -6.45 -2.09
N GLY A 55 -13.05 -5.12 -2.17
CA GLY A 55 -12.85 -4.39 -3.42
C GLY A 55 -11.40 -4.44 -3.91
N ALA A 56 -11.18 -3.81 -5.07
CA ALA A 56 -9.86 -3.77 -5.69
C ALA A 56 -8.86 -2.93 -4.86
N VAL A 57 -7.60 -3.33 -4.90
CA VAL A 57 -6.47 -2.57 -4.33
C VAL A 57 -5.54 -2.21 -5.49
N ALA A 58 -5.30 -0.93 -5.68
CA ALA A 58 -4.41 -0.41 -6.71
C ALA A 58 -3.15 0.18 -6.05
N ALA A 59 -1.99 -0.01 -6.67
CA ALA A 59 -0.78 0.72 -6.29
C ALA A 59 -0.65 1.95 -7.20
N GLU A 60 -0.44 3.11 -6.61
CA GLU A 60 -0.17 4.37 -7.33
C GLU A 60 1.22 4.92 -6.98
N PRO A 61 2.30 4.20 -7.37
CA PRO A 61 3.65 4.65 -7.07
C PRO A 61 3.99 5.83 -7.98
N PHE A 62 4.08 7.03 -7.41
CA PHE A 62 4.72 8.18 -8.07
C PHE A 62 6.27 8.05 -8.04
N SER A 63 6.80 6.82 -8.13
CA SER A 63 8.22 6.51 -8.00
C SER A 63 8.97 6.82 -9.29
N ARG A 64 9.99 7.68 -9.21
CA ARG A 64 10.88 7.93 -10.35
C ARG A 64 11.66 6.70 -10.77
N ARG A 65 11.93 5.77 -9.85
CA ARG A 65 12.58 4.48 -10.16
C ARG A 65 11.66 3.61 -11.02
N VAL A 66 10.39 3.47 -10.62
CA VAL A 66 9.40 2.70 -11.40
C VAL A 66 9.18 3.33 -12.77
N GLN A 67 9.13 4.67 -12.86
CA GLN A 67 9.01 5.39 -14.14
C GLN A 67 10.18 5.16 -15.10
N ARG A 68 11.36 4.74 -14.61
CA ARG A 68 12.53 4.43 -15.45
C ARG A 68 12.58 2.98 -15.92
N LEU A 69 11.67 2.12 -15.47
CA LEU A 69 11.57 0.73 -15.91
C LEU A 69 10.84 0.63 -17.26
N SER A 70 11.05 -0.48 -17.96
CA SER A 70 10.16 -0.86 -19.06
C SER A 70 8.73 -1.07 -18.52
N ALA A 71 7.71 -0.95 -19.36
CA ALA A 71 6.33 -1.17 -18.93
C ALA A 71 6.11 -2.56 -18.32
N GLU A 72 6.73 -3.60 -18.89
CA GLU A 72 6.65 -4.96 -18.38
C GLU A 72 7.32 -5.10 -17.00
N ASP A 73 8.51 -4.52 -16.83
CA ASP A 73 9.24 -4.56 -15.57
C ASP A 73 8.56 -3.74 -14.48
N ALA A 74 7.98 -2.59 -14.84
CA ALA A 74 7.17 -1.79 -13.93
C ALA A 74 5.98 -2.60 -13.41
N VAL A 75 5.17 -3.19 -14.30
CA VAL A 75 4.03 -4.03 -13.90
C VAL A 75 4.49 -5.20 -13.01
N ARG A 76 5.59 -5.86 -13.36
CA ARG A 76 6.14 -6.98 -12.59
C ARG A 76 6.57 -6.54 -11.18
N ASP A 77 7.22 -5.38 -11.07
CA ASP A 77 7.69 -4.84 -9.79
C ASP A 77 6.52 -4.41 -8.89
N VAL A 78 5.55 -3.68 -9.46
CA VAL A 78 4.31 -3.29 -8.77
C VAL A 78 3.55 -4.52 -8.28
N ALA A 79 3.36 -5.54 -9.13
CA ALA A 79 2.64 -6.75 -8.76
C ALA A 79 3.34 -7.53 -7.65
N LYS A 80 4.69 -7.60 -7.67
CA LYS A 80 5.48 -8.23 -6.60
C LYS A 80 5.33 -7.48 -5.27
N SER A 81 5.32 -6.15 -5.30
CA SER A 81 5.06 -5.33 -4.10
C SER A 81 3.67 -5.60 -3.53
N LEU A 82 2.62 -5.48 -4.34
CA LEU A 82 1.24 -5.70 -3.90
C LEU A 82 1.03 -7.11 -3.33
N LYS A 83 1.56 -8.15 -4.00
CA LYS A 83 1.46 -9.53 -3.51
C LYS A 83 2.07 -9.69 -2.11
N ARG A 84 3.23 -9.07 -1.86
CA ARG A 84 3.89 -9.14 -0.55
C ARG A 84 3.05 -8.48 0.54
N VAL A 85 2.53 -7.27 0.28
CA VAL A 85 1.64 -6.58 1.22
C VAL A 85 0.44 -7.44 1.57
N ILE A 86 -0.25 -7.97 0.55
CA ILE A 86 -1.45 -8.80 0.74
C ILE A 86 -1.09 -10.06 1.54
N SER A 87 -0.02 -10.76 1.20
CA SER A 87 0.39 -11.95 1.96
C SER A 87 0.76 -11.62 3.40
N SER A 88 1.50 -10.53 3.64
CA SER A 88 1.92 -10.13 4.98
C SER A 88 0.73 -9.68 5.84
N SER A 89 -0.30 -9.07 5.23
CA SER A 89 -1.51 -8.59 5.94
C SER A 89 -2.31 -9.72 6.58
N ALA A 90 -2.23 -10.94 6.03
CA ALA A 90 -2.92 -12.10 6.59
C ALA A 90 -2.36 -12.54 7.96
N HIS A 91 -1.17 -12.07 8.33
CA HIS A 91 -0.49 -12.42 9.57
C HIS A 91 -0.48 -11.26 10.59
N VAL A 92 -1.13 -10.13 10.27
CA VAL A 92 -1.23 -8.99 11.19
C VAL A 92 -2.29 -9.28 12.24
N THR A 93 -1.90 -9.09 13.51
CA THR A 93 -2.85 -8.99 14.61
C THR A 93 -3.22 -7.53 14.78
N LEU A 94 -4.50 -7.19 14.61
CA LEU A 94 -4.98 -5.84 14.86
C LEU A 94 -5.07 -5.60 16.37
N GLY A 95 -4.79 -4.37 16.80
CA GLY A 95 -4.93 -3.99 18.19
C GLY A 95 -6.40 -3.98 18.64
N PRO A 96 -6.65 -4.06 19.96
CA PRO A 96 -8.00 -4.11 20.52
C PRO A 96 -8.86 -2.87 20.19
N GLU A 97 -8.25 -1.75 19.82
CA GLU A 97 -8.93 -0.54 19.38
C GLU A 97 -9.63 -0.67 18.01
N LEU A 98 -9.37 -1.75 17.27
CA LEU A 98 -9.96 -2.04 15.96
C LEU A 98 -10.85 -3.30 15.96
N ILE A 99 -11.14 -3.90 17.13
CA ILE A 99 -11.96 -5.12 17.30
C ILE A 99 -13.29 -4.79 17.97
#